data_AF-A0A8K0V240-F1
#
_entry.id   AF-A0A8K0V240-F1
#
_cell.length_a   1.000
_cell.length_b   1.000
_cell.length_c   1.000
_cell.angle_alpha   90.00
_cell.angle_beta   90.00
_cell.angle_gamma   90.00
#
_symmetry.space_group_name_H-M   'P 1'
#
loop_
_entity.id
_entity.type
_entity.pdbx_description
1 polymer ?
#
loop_
_entity_poly.entity_id
_entity_poly.type
_entity_poly.pdbx_seq_one_letter_code
_entity_poly.pdbx_strand_id
1 'polypeptide(L)'
;MDIVKHRWATILCAALFYPQLLWAGEYKAVWVDAEGKHEVVIATSRQQNSLNMTGSELLNGKARWRLQDKIDSCPAQSEVKVFPGAFDVADVFGDKNNVLLFSYRLSCLGELEPGVIKYLAFYKGKRYELKGLETLRIADYAYGGEKSPQASRALRQNKKLYDYMMSKWKNASTTVIR
;
A
#
# COMPACT_ATOMS: atom_id res chain seq x y z
N MET A 1 14.11 -9.09 11.20
CA MET A 1 13.13 -8.11 10.69
C MET A 1 11.90 -8.93 10.34
N ASP A 2 10.93 -8.95 11.24
CA ASP A 2 9.82 -9.89 11.14
C ASP A 2 8.67 -9.26 10.38
N ILE A 3 8.64 -9.50 9.06
CA ILE A 3 7.46 -9.25 8.24
C ILE A 3 6.51 -10.44 8.47
N VAL A 4 5.69 -10.36 9.51
CA VAL A 4 4.72 -11.41 9.83
C VAL A 4 3.54 -11.32 8.88
N LYS A 5 3.44 -12.28 7.95
CA LYS A 5 2.26 -12.47 7.08
C LYS A 5 1.35 -13.51 7.73
N HIS A 6 0.30 -13.06 8.40
CA HIS A 6 -0.69 -13.97 8.99
C HIS A 6 -1.92 -14.12 8.07
N ARG A 7 -2.12 -15.32 7.51
CA ARG A 7 -3.41 -15.77 6.94
C ARG A 7 -4.09 -16.64 7.99
N TRP A 8 -5.18 -16.17 8.58
CA TRP A 8 -6.00 -16.97 9.47
C TRP A 8 -7.20 -17.51 8.68
N ALA A 9 -7.43 -18.83 8.73
CA ALA A 9 -8.67 -19.46 8.29
C ALA A 9 -9.55 -19.62 9.53
N THR A 10 -10.61 -18.82 9.66
CA THR A 10 -11.54 -18.89 10.79
C THR A 10 -12.67 -19.86 10.52
N ILE A 11 -12.84 -20.80 11.45
CA ILE A 11 -13.95 -21.74 11.55
C ILE A 11 -15.23 -20.96 11.91
N LEU A 12 -16.33 -21.26 11.20
CA LEU A 12 -17.65 -20.66 11.40
C LEU A 12 -18.19 -20.93 12.82
N CYS A 13 -18.66 -19.88 13.48
CA CYS A 13 -19.70 -19.98 14.51
C CYS A 13 -20.70 -18.84 14.28
N ALA A 14 -21.99 -19.18 14.19
CA ALA A 14 -23.07 -18.30 13.75
C ALA A 14 -23.59 -17.40 14.89
N ALA A 15 -23.62 -16.08 14.66
CA ALA A 15 -24.61 -15.15 15.20
C ALA A 15 -24.42 -13.74 14.61
N LEU A 16 -25.55 -13.11 14.26
CA LEU A 16 -25.74 -11.73 13.80
C LEU A 16 -25.29 -11.43 12.35
N PHE A 17 -26.27 -11.07 11.51
CA PHE A 17 -26.10 -10.40 10.21
C PHE A 17 -25.49 -9.00 10.42
N TYR A 18 -24.25 -8.94 10.90
CA TYR A 18 -23.36 -7.85 10.56
C TYR A 18 -22.99 -8.03 9.08
N PRO A 19 -22.97 -6.97 8.24
CA PRO A 19 -22.34 -7.08 6.94
C PRO A 19 -20.92 -7.53 7.22
N GLN A 20 -20.61 -8.77 6.87
CA GLN A 20 -19.32 -9.37 7.19
C GLN A 20 -18.26 -8.49 6.53
N LEU A 21 -17.48 -7.80 7.36
CA LEU A 21 -16.17 -7.33 6.96
C LEU A 21 -15.43 -8.60 6.55
N LEU A 22 -15.41 -8.92 5.26
CA LEU A 22 -14.47 -9.90 4.75
C LEU A 22 -13.14 -9.18 4.79
N TRP A 23 -12.36 -9.45 5.83
CA TRP A 23 -11.06 -8.84 6.07
C TRP A 23 -10.18 -9.12 4.85
N ALA A 24 -9.85 -8.07 4.11
CA ALA A 24 -8.78 -8.13 3.13
C ALA A 24 -7.45 -7.94 3.89
N GLY A 25 -6.33 -8.28 3.26
CA GLY A 25 -5.04 -8.48 3.94
C GLY A 25 -4.61 -7.34 4.88
N GLU A 26 -3.83 -7.73 5.90
CA GLU A 26 -3.18 -6.85 6.85
C GLU A 26 -1.66 -6.96 6.70
N TYR A 27 -0.98 -5.81 6.73
CA TYR A 27 0.48 -5.69 6.65
C TYR A 27 0.98 -4.91 7.85
N LYS A 28 1.99 -5.45 8.52
CA LYS A 28 2.58 -4.86 9.73
C LYS A 28 4.06 -4.62 9.54
N ALA A 29 4.54 -3.52 10.09
CA ALA A 29 5.98 -3.25 10.23
C ALA A 29 6.25 -2.73 11.64
N VAL A 30 7.31 -3.23 12.24
CA VAL A 30 7.83 -2.72 13.52
C VAL A 30 9.33 -2.53 13.36
N TRP A 31 9.81 -1.34 13.69
CA TRP A 31 11.24 -1.04 13.69
C TRP A 31 11.59 -0.02 14.77
N VAL A 32 12.89 0.11 15.03
CA VAL A 32 13.44 1.15 15.89
C VAL A 32 14.49 1.91 15.09
N ASP A 33 14.42 3.23 15.12
CA ASP A 33 15.41 4.10 14.50
C ASP A 33 15.74 5.28 15.43
N ALA A 34 16.38 6.35 14.92
CA ALA A 34 16.75 7.49 15.74
C ALA A 34 15.57 8.28 16.34
N GLU A 35 14.34 8.14 15.82
CA GLU A 35 13.13 8.75 16.42
C GLU A 35 12.49 7.88 17.51
N GLY A 36 12.79 6.59 17.52
CA GLY A 36 12.32 5.62 18.52
C GLY A 36 11.66 4.40 17.90
N LYS A 37 10.69 3.81 18.61
CA LYS A 37 9.97 2.61 18.18
C LYS A 37 8.77 2.98 17.31
N HIS A 38 8.70 2.40 16.12
CA HIS A 38 7.62 2.55 15.16
C HIS A 38 6.80 1.28 15.09
N GLU A 39 5.48 1.42 15.10
CA GLU A 39 4.53 0.32 14.95
C GLU A 39 3.49 0.71 13.91
N VAL A 40 3.52 0.04 12.76
CA VAL A 40 2.69 0.36 11.60
C VAL A 40 1.75 -0.79 11.30
N VAL A 41 0.50 -0.43 11.01
CA VAL A 41 -0.52 -1.34 10.51
C VAL A 41 -1.14 -0.74 9.26
N ILE A 42 -1.13 -1.50 8.17
CA ILE A 42 -1.88 -1.23 6.95
C ILE A 42 -2.92 -2.34 6.80
N ALA A 43 -4.19 -1.97 6.75
CA ALA A 43 -5.29 -2.91 6.62
C ALA A 43 -6.13 -2.59 5.39
N THR A 44 -6.68 -3.64 4.80
CA THR A 44 -7.56 -3.53 3.65
C THR A 44 -8.87 -4.21 3.98
N SER A 45 -9.98 -3.73 3.46
CA SER A 45 -11.25 -4.42 3.65
C SER A 45 -12.18 -4.20 2.48
N ARG A 46 -13.08 -5.17 2.30
CA ARG A 46 -14.17 -5.10 1.34
C ARG A 46 -15.49 -5.21 2.09
N GLN A 47 -16.38 -4.26 1.86
CA GLN A 47 -17.71 -4.22 2.47
C GLN A 47 -18.74 -4.00 1.36
N GLN A 48 -19.54 -5.02 1.03
CA GLN A 48 -20.52 -4.96 -0.06
C GLN A 48 -19.89 -4.41 -1.36
N ASN A 49 -20.17 -3.15 -1.69
CA ASN A 49 -19.72 -2.43 -2.89
C ASN A 49 -18.61 -1.42 -2.60
N SER A 50 -18.00 -1.45 -1.41
CA SER A 50 -16.95 -0.52 -1.02
C SER A 50 -15.63 -1.24 -0.77
N LEU A 51 -14.57 -0.64 -1.29
CA LEU A 51 -13.19 -1.03 -1.04
C LEU A 51 -12.56 0.00 -0.11
N ASN A 52 -11.93 -0.45 0.97
CA ASN A 52 -11.27 0.43 1.92
C ASN A 52 -9.81 0.01 2.12
N MET A 53 -8.96 1.01 2.31
CA MET A 53 -7.59 0.87 2.79
C MET A 53 -7.39 1.85 3.94
N THR A 54 -6.87 1.34 5.06
CA THR A 54 -6.48 2.14 6.20
C THR A 54 -5.01 1.90 6.52
N GLY A 55 -4.37 2.92 7.07
CA GLY A 55 -3.01 2.82 7.56
C GLY A 55 -2.83 3.66 8.81
N SER A 56 -1.94 3.24 9.70
CA SER A 56 -1.56 4.06 10.85
C SER A 56 -0.17 3.72 11.35
N GLU A 57 0.43 4.68 12.06
CA GLU A 57 1.68 4.52 12.80
C GLU A 57 1.52 5.00 14.24
N LEU A 58 2.10 4.22 15.16
CA LEU A 58 2.45 4.66 16.50
C LEU A 58 3.96 4.86 16.60
N LEU A 59 4.41 6.04 17.04
CA LEU A 59 5.78 6.34 17.42
C LEU A 59 5.86 6.39 18.94
N ASN A 60 6.63 5.49 19.55
CA ASN A 60 6.73 5.34 21.01
C ASN A 60 5.33 5.27 21.68
N GLY A 61 4.42 4.52 21.06
CA GLY A 61 3.02 4.36 21.52
C GLY A 61 2.09 5.54 21.22
N LYS A 62 2.59 6.64 20.63
CA LYS A 62 1.77 7.82 20.27
C LYS A 62 1.44 7.84 18.80
N ALA A 63 0.18 8.12 18.45
CA ALA A 63 -0.25 8.20 17.05
C ALA A 63 0.53 9.28 16.29
N ARG A 64 1.16 8.90 15.17
CA ARG A 64 1.96 9.80 14.33
C ARG A 64 1.23 10.20 13.05
N TRP A 65 0.67 9.23 12.35
CA TRP A 65 -0.17 9.48 11.19
C TRP A 65 -1.27 8.42 11.04
N ARG A 66 -2.28 8.78 10.25
CA ARG A 66 -3.35 7.90 9.79
C ARG A 66 -3.58 8.13 8.31
N LEU A 67 -3.98 7.07 7.62
CA LEU A 67 -4.35 7.06 6.22
C LEU A 67 -5.70 6.36 6.09
N GLN A 68 -6.57 6.93 5.27
CA GLN A 68 -7.80 6.30 4.84
C GLN A 68 -7.99 6.58 3.37
N ASP A 69 -8.30 5.53 2.61
CA ASP A 69 -8.63 5.59 1.20
C ASP A 69 -9.79 4.65 0.92
N LYS A 70 -10.70 5.06 0.04
CA LYS A 70 -11.96 4.36 -0.18
C LYS A 70 -12.43 4.54 -1.60
N ILE A 71 -12.99 3.47 -2.16
CA ILE A 71 -13.84 3.54 -3.35
C ILE A 71 -15.19 2.97 -2.96
N ASP A 72 -16.25 3.71 -3.31
CA ASP A 72 -17.63 3.31 -3.13
C ASP A 72 -18.24 2.83 -4.44
N SER A 73 -19.32 2.06 -4.35
CA SER A 73 -20.13 1.62 -5.50
C SER A 73 -19.35 0.80 -6.55
N CYS A 74 -18.40 -0.02 -6.11
CA CYS A 74 -17.76 -1.01 -6.97
C CYS A 74 -18.68 -2.23 -7.24
N PRO A 75 -18.68 -2.76 -8.47
CA PRO A 75 -19.29 -4.05 -8.77
C PRO A 75 -18.54 -5.20 -8.09
N ALA A 76 -19.11 -6.41 -8.18
CA ALA A 76 -18.62 -7.60 -7.48
C ALA A 76 -17.17 -8.01 -7.85
N GLN A 77 -16.63 -7.54 -8.96
CA GLN A 77 -15.26 -7.84 -9.41
C GLN A 77 -14.28 -6.71 -9.07
N SER A 78 -14.18 -6.39 -7.78
CA SER A 78 -13.36 -5.31 -7.26
C SER A 78 -12.23 -5.83 -6.38
N GLU A 79 -11.06 -5.20 -6.50
CA GLU A 79 -9.81 -5.63 -5.88
C GLU A 79 -9.19 -4.52 -5.03
N VAL A 80 -8.79 -4.88 -3.80
CA VAL A 80 -7.79 -4.15 -3.04
C VAL A 80 -6.52 -4.97 -2.98
N LYS A 81 -5.42 -4.39 -3.43
CA LYS A 81 -4.12 -5.05 -3.47
C LYS A 81 -3.06 -4.16 -2.87
N VAL A 82 -2.28 -4.70 -1.95
CA VAL A 82 -1.00 -4.12 -1.55
C VAL A 82 0.10 -4.91 -2.25
N PHE A 83 1.10 -4.22 -2.79
CA PHE A 83 2.20 -4.85 -3.52
C PHE A 83 3.31 -5.21 -2.54
N PRO A 84 3.50 -6.51 -2.19
CA PRO A 84 4.41 -6.88 -1.12
C PRO A 84 5.87 -6.54 -1.42
N GLY A 85 6.26 -6.57 -2.70
CA GLY A 85 7.62 -6.22 -3.15
C GLY A 85 7.95 -4.72 -3.08
N ALA A 86 6.98 -3.89 -2.69
CA ALA A 86 7.14 -2.46 -2.49
C ALA A 86 6.67 -2.03 -1.10
N PHE A 87 6.44 -2.98 -0.18
CA PHE A 87 6.29 -2.71 1.25
C PHE A 87 7.68 -2.81 1.90
N ASP A 88 8.26 -1.68 2.29
CA ASP A 88 9.67 -1.57 2.65
C ASP A 88 9.88 -0.54 3.79
N VAL A 89 10.95 -0.72 4.55
CA VAL A 89 11.42 0.21 5.58
C VAL A 89 12.91 0.42 5.34
N ALA A 90 13.30 1.63 4.92
CA ALA A 90 14.66 1.90 4.46
C ALA A 90 15.18 3.27 4.92
N ASP A 91 16.45 3.33 5.31
CA ASP A 91 17.16 4.60 5.50
C ASP A 91 17.55 5.19 4.14
N VAL A 92 16.62 5.90 3.52
CA VAL A 92 16.83 6.56 2.23
C VAL A 92 17.81 7.72 2.37
N PHE A 93 17.88 8.39 3.52
CA PHE A 93 18.62 9.62 3.70
C PHE A 93 20.04 9.42 4.25
N GLY A 94 20.33 8.27 4.84
CA GLY A 94 21.56 8.00 5.58
C GLY A 94 21.60 8.72 6.92
N ASP A 95 20.44 9.16 7.43
CA ASP A 95 20.32 9.95 8.65
C ASP A 95 19.81 9.13 9.84
N LYS A 96 19.80 7.79 9.71
CA LYS A 96 19.31 6.84 10.71
C LYS A 96 17.83 7.01 11.06
N ASN A 97 17.06 7.70 10.22
CA ASN A 97 15.60 7.75 10.32
C ASN A 97 15.04 7.02 9.10
N ASN A 98 14.29 5.95 9.32
CA ASN A 98 13.79 5.15 8.21
C ASN A 98 12.58 5.81 7.54
N VAL A 99 12.42 5.51 6.26
CA VAL A 99 11.23 5.80 5.47
C VAL A 99 10.41 4.52 5.40
N LEU A 100 9.14 4.58 5.77
CA LEU A 100 8.17 3.52 5.44
C LEU A 100 7.68 3.74 4.02
N LEU A 101 7.73 2.72 3.17
CA LEU A 101 7.17 2.73 1.83
C LEU A 101 6.18 1.59 1.64
N PHE A 102 5.08 1.84 0.96
CA PHE A 102 4.17 0.79 0.49
C PHE A 102 3.35 1.28 -0.69
N SER A 103 3.01 0.36 -1.61
CA SER A 103 2.12 0.66 -2.72
C SER A 103 0.89 -0.21 -2.70
N TYR A 104 -0.20 0.34 -3.22
CA TYR A 104 -1.48 -0.33 -3.28
C TYR A 104 -2.31 0.12 -4.48
N ARG A 105 -3.28 -0.72 -4.83
CA ARG A 105 -4.33 -0.51 -5.82
C ARG A 105 -5.68 -0.65 -5.11
N LEU A 106 -6.57 0.31 -5.35
CA LEU A 106 -8.01 0.14 -5.16
C LEU A 106 -8.63 0.21 -6.54
N SER A 107 -9.33 -0.84 -6.98
CA SER A 107 -9.94 -0.85 -8.30
C SER A 107 -11.29 -1.57 -8.31
N CYS A 108 -12.27 -0.93 -8.94
CA CYS A 108 -13.54 -1.56 -9.32
C CYS A 108 -13.44 -2.38 -10.61
N LEU A 109 -12.30 -2.31 -11.30
CA LEU A 109 -12.03 -3.01 -12.54
C LEU A 109 -11.47 -4.39 -12.24
N GLY A 110 -11.77 -5.35 -13.12
CA GLY A 110 -11.26 -6.71 -13.03
C GLY A 110 -9.72 -6.77 -13.10
N GLU A 111 -9.17 -7.94 -12.79
CA GLU A 111 -7.71 -8.17 -12.69
C GLU A 111 -6.97 -7.96 -14.02
N LEU A 112 -7.68 -7.96 -15.15
CA LEU A 112 -7.13 -7.79 -16.51
C LEU A 112 -7.14 -6.33 -16.99
N GLU A 113 -7.56 -5.38 -16.15
CA GLU A 113 -7.50 -3.96 -16.49
C GLU A 113 -6.48 -3.24 -15.61
N PRO A 114 -5.53 -2.47 -16.18
CA PRO A 114 -4.55 -1.72 -15.40
C PRO A 114 -5.21 -0.78 -14.41
N GLY A 115 -4.90 -0.96 -13.13
CA GLY A 115 -5.44 -0.14 -12.05
C GLY A 115 -4.59 1.12 -11.81
N VAL A 116 -5.15 2.08 -11.08
CA VAL A 116 -4.36 3.20 -10.57
C VAL A 116 -3.61 2.74 -9.32
N ILE A 117 -2.29 2.87 -9.35
CA ILE A 117 -1.39 2.58 -8.25
C ILE A 117 -1.06 3.85 -7.49
N LYS A 118 -1.13 3.78 -6.16
CA LYS A 118 -0.59 4.79 -5.25
C LYS A 118 0.60 4.17 -4.51
N TYR A 119 1.78 4.73 -4.70
CA TYR A 119 2.99 4.37 -3.97
C TYR A 119 3.30 5.48 -2.97
N LEU A 120 3.19 5.15 -1.69
CA LEU A 120 3.32 6.10 -0.60
C LEU A 120 4.66 5.92 0.11
N ALA A 121 5.19 7.04 0.59
CA ALA A 121 6.28 7.06 1.55
C ALA A 121 5.92 7.95 2.74
N PHE A 122 6.23 7.48 3.94
CA PHE A 122 6.11 8.24 5.19
C PHE A 122 7.49 8.43 5.80
N TYR A 123 7.87 9.69 5.98
CA TYR A 123 9.14 10.07 6.57
C TYR A 123 8.96 11.28 7.48
N LYS A 124 9.42 11.15 8.72
CA LYS A 124 9.28 12.18 9.76
C LYS A 124 7.85 12.72 9.90
N GLY A 125 6.85 11.83 9.79
CA GLY A 125 5.42 12.16 9.86
C GLY A 125 4.84 12.85 8.61
N LYS A 126 5.65 13.08 7.56
CA LYS A 126 5.18 13.64 6.28
C LYS A 126 4.90 12.52 5.29
N ARG A 127 3.81 12.68 4.53
CA ARG A 127 3.41 11.78 3.45
C ARG A 127 3.90 12.29 2.10
N TYR A 128 4.43 11.37 1.31
CA TYR A 128 4.85 11.55 -0.08
C TYR A 128 4.16 10.50 -0.96
N GLU A 129 3.93 10.83 -2.23
CA GLU A 129 3.14 9.98 -3.13
C GLU A 129 3.68 10.02 -4.57
N LEU A 130 3.84 8.85 -5.16
CA LEU A 130 3.84 8.61 -6.60
C LEU A 130 2.53 7.94 -6.99
N LYS A 131 1.88 8.45 -8.03
CA LYS A 131 0.62 7.91 -8.54
C LYS A 131 0.73 7.64 -10.04
N GLY A 132 0.36 6.45 -10.48
CA GLY A 132 0.47 6.08 -11.89
C GLY A 132 -0.44 4.91 -12.25
N LEU A 133 -0.43 4.54 -13.53
CA LEU A 133 -1.12 3.35 -13.99
C LEU A 133 -0.25 2.12 -13.74
N GLU A 134 -0.88 1.02 -13.38
CA GLU A 134 -0.24 -0.28 -13.25
C GLU A 134 0.25 -0.79 -14.61
N THR A 135 1.30 -1.61 -14.58
CA THR A 135 1.67 -2.46 -15.71
C THR A 135 1.21 -3.88 -15.42
N LEU A 136 0.35 -4.42 -16.28
CA LEU A 136 -0.01 -5.82 -16.27
C LEU A 136 0.95 -6.58 -17.18
N ARG A 137 1.52 -7.68 -16.66
CA ARG A 137 2.38 -8.58 -17.43
C ARG A 137 1.71 -9.95 -17.53
N ILE A 138 1.38 -10.36 -18.75
CA ILE A 138 0.73 -11.63 -19.08
C ILE A 138 1.64 -12.38 -20.05
N ALA A 139 2.25 -13.48 -19.57
CA ALA A 139 3.33 -14.16 -20.29
C ALA A 139 4.42 -13.17 -20.76
N ASP A 140 4.58 -13.02 -22.08
CA ASP A 140 5.57 -12.13 -22.71
C ASP A 140 5.02 -10.75 -23.06
N TYR A 141 3.72 -10.53 -22.89
CA TYR A 141 3.06 -9.25 -23.15
C TYR A 141 3.01 -8.40 -21.88
N ALA A 142 3.20 -7.10 -22.03
CA ALA A 142 2.99 -6.12 -20.98
C ALA A 142 2.22 -4.91 -21.53
N TYR A 143 1.22 -4.44 -20.78
CA TYR A 143 0.43 -3.26 -21.12
C TYR A 143 -0.02 -2.52 -19.87
N GLY A 144 -0.33 -1.24 -20.02
CA GLY A 144 -0.54 -0.31 -18.92
C GLY A 144 0.78 0.23 -18.36
N GLY A 145 0.70 1.40 -17.71
CA GLY A 145 1.86 2.05 -17.10
C GLY A 145 2.80 2.73 -18.10
N GLU A 146 2.35 2.99 -19.33
CA GLU A 146 3.13 3.64 -20.40
C GLU A 146 3.50 5.08 -20.03
N LYS A 147 2.64 5.74 -19.23
CA LYS A 147 2.90 7.07 -18.70
C LYS A 147 3.64 6.98 -17.38
N SER A 148 4.70 7.76 -17.25
CA SER A 148 5.43 7.94 -15.99
C SER A 148 4.48 8.33 -14.84
N PRO A 149 4.71 7.82 -13.62
CA PRO A 149 3.91 8.21 -12.47
C PRO A 149 4.07 9.70 -12.16
N GLN A 150 3.01 10.30 -11.65
CA GLN A 150 2.99 11.68 -11.19
C GLN A 150 3.39 11.75 -9.72
N ALA A 151 4.37 12.58 -9.42
CA ALA A 151 4.80 12.86 -8.05
C ALA A 151 3.99 14.00 -7.42
N SER A 152 3.62 13.81 -6.16
CA SER A 152 3.05 14.89 -5.34
C SER A 152 4.03 16.08 -5.25
N ARG A 153 3.51 17.28 -4.98
CA ARG A 153 4.35 18.49 -4.84
C ARG A 153 5.44 18.30 -3.79
N ALA A 154 5.10 17.69 -2.65
CA ALA A 154 6.04 17.42 -1.58
C ALA A 154 7.15 16.45 -2.01
N LEU A 155 6.82 15.44 -2.82
CA LEU A 155 7.81 14.48 -3.32
C LEU A 155 8.74 15.12 -4.36
N ARG A 156 8.21 15.95 -5.27
CA ARG A 156 9.02 16.68 -6.25
C ARG A 156 10.07 17.58 -5.62
N GLN A 157 9.81 18.09 -4.42
CA GLN A 157 10.76 18.92 -3.66
C GLN A 157 11.80 18.09 -2.89
N ASN A 158 11.61 16.76 -2.77
CA ASN A 158 12.55 15.86 -2.11
C ASN A 158 13.21 14.94 -3.14
N LYS A 159 14.27 15.43 -3.79
CA LYS A 159 14.92 14.73 -4.91
C LYS A 159 15.38 13.32 -4.55
N LYS A 160 16.02 13.13 -3.39
CA LYS A 160 16.56 11.82 -2.98
C LYS A 160 15.45 10.77 -2.81
N LEU A 161 14.34 11.15 -2.17
CA LEU A 161 13.19 10.25 -2.02
C LEU A 161 12.46 10.03 -3.35
N TYR A 162 12.33 11.07 -4.18
CA TYR A 162 11.77 10.93 -5.53
C TYR A 162 12.55 9.92 -6.36
N ASP A 163 13.88 10.05 -6.42
CA ASP A 163 14.76 9.14 -7.16
C ASP A 163 14.65 7.71 -6.60
N TYR A 164 14.62 7.55 -5.27
CA TYR A 164 14.43 6.26 -4.62
C TYR A 164 13.10 5.61 -5.03
N MET A 165 11.99 6.33 -4.89
CA MET A 165 10.67 5.81 -5.22
C MET A 165 10.53 5.49 -6.71
N MET A 166 11.07 6.34 -7.60
CA MET A 166 11.09 6.09 -9.04
C MET A 166 11.88 4.82 -9.39
N SER A 167 13.03 4.59 -8.75
CA SER A 167 13.84 3.38 -8.98
C SER A 167 13.10 2.08 -8.61
N LYS A 168 12.16 2.16 -7.67
CA LYS A 168 11.33 1.03 -7.21
C LYS A 168 9.98 0.95 -7.91
N TRP A 169 9.62 1.93 -8.75
CA TRP A 169 8.28 2.05 -9.33
C TRP A 169 7.83 0.77 -10.00
N LYS A 170 8.68 0.15 -10.83
CA LYS A 170 8.34 -1.11 -11.52
C LYS A 170 7.89 -2.22 -10.57
N ASN A 171 8.55 -2.36 -9.41
CA ASN A 171 8.16 -3.36 -8.41
C ASN A 171 6.90 -2.95 -7.64
N ALA A 172 6.65 -1.64 -7.52
CA ALA A 172 5.50 -1.06 -6.86
C ALA A 172 4.24 -1.03 -7.72
N SER A 173 4.37 -1.20 -9.04
CA SER A 173 3.27 -1.00 -9.99
C SER A 173 3.11 -2.10 -11.03
N THR A 174 3.82 -3.22 -10.92
CA THR A 174 3.66 -4.35 -11.85
C THR A 174 2.89 -5.48 -11.20
N THR A 175 1.82 -5.93 -11.86
CA THR A 175 1.17 -7.20 -11.57
C THR A 175 1.54 -8.23 -12.63
N VAL A 176 2.03 -9.37 -12.19
CA VAL A 176 2.28 -10.53 -13.05
C VAL A 176 1.09 -11.46 -12.96
N ILE A 177 0.44 -11.70 -14.09
CA ILE A 177 -0.67 -12.64 -14.24
C ILE A 177 -0.08 -13.91 -14.84
N ARG A 178 -0.28 -15.03 -14.15
CA ARG A 178 0.25 -16.35 -14.53
C ARG A 178 -0.89 -17.25 -14.98
#